data_AF-A0A3D4PLY3-F1
#
_entry.id   AF-A0A3D4PLY3-F1
#
_cell.length_a   1.000
_cell.length_b   1.000
_cell.length_c   1.000
_cell.angle_alpha   90.00
_cell.angle_beta   90.00
_cell.angle_gamma   90.00
#
_symmetry.space_group_name_H-M   'P 1'
#
loop_
_entity.id
_entity.type
_entity.pdbx_description
1 polymer ?
#
loop_
_entity_poly.entity_id
_entity_poly.type
_entity_poly.pdbx_seq_one_letter_code
_entity_poly.pdbx_strand_id
1 'polypeptide(L)'
;MATILNARAWDLVDSIVDNPGDIRTEVEELDCGARILDFGVKASGSLSAGLLLAKVCTSGLADVTIHTGSIGNVNWPMVQVATDFPVRACLFSQYAGWEVKTKDYFAMGSGPMRANAAREDLF
;
A
#
# COMPACT_ATOMS: atom_id res chain seq x y z
N MET A 1 12.82 -9.03 -11.02
CA MET A 1 11.96 -7.83 -10.94
C MET A 1 11.06 -7.83 -9.71
N ALA A 2 10.41 -8.95 -9.35
CA ALA A 2 9.60 -9.05 -8.13
C ALA A 2 10.36 -8.69 -6.85
N THR A 3 11.60 -9.17 -6.68
CA THR A 3 12.44 -8.87 -5.50
C THR A 3 12.68 -7.37 -5.32
N ILE A 4 12.89 -6.61 -6.41
CA ILE A 4 13.17 -5.18 -6.31
C ILE A 4 11.92 -4.35 -5.98
N LEU A 5 10.73 -4.78 -6.42
CA LEU A 5 9.48 -4.12 -6.05
C LEU A 5 9.19 -4.29 -4.55
N ASN A 6 9.38 -5.51 -4.03
CA ASN A 6 9.19 -5.80 -2.61
C ASN A 6 10.19 -5.07 -1.72
N ALA A 7 11.47 -5.03 -2.10
CA ALA A 7 12.50 -4.29 -1.34
C ALA A 7 12.16 -2.79 -1.25
N ARG A 8 11.76 -2.16 -2.37
CA ARG A 8 11.35 -0.75 -2.36
C ARG A 8 10.14 -0.47 -1.48
N ALA A 9 9.15 -1.36 -1.49
CA ALA A 9 7.99 -1.22 -0.63
C ALA A 9 8.32 -1.42 0.85
N TRP A 10 9.25 -2.33 1.17
CA TRP A 10 9.77 -2.53 2.51
C TRP A 10 10.45 -1.26 3.03
N ASP A 11 11.36 -0.67 2.25
CA ASP A 11 12.09 0.55 2.64
C ASP A 11 11.15 1.72 2.99
N LEU A 12 9.93 1.75 2.43
CA LEU A 12 8.93 2.77 2.73
C LEU A 12 8.23 2.55 4.09
N VAL A 13 8.04 1.30 4.51
CA VAL A 13 7.31 0.98 5.75
C VAL A 13 8.23 0.74 6.93
N ASP A 14 9.50 0.39 6.70
CA ASP A 14 10.45 0.02 7.75
C ASP A 14 10.53 1.09 8.86
N SER A 15 10.60 2.37 8.48
CA SER A 15 10.65 3.47 9.45
C SER A 15 9.37 3.64 10.29
N ILE A 16 8.23 3.18 9.78
CA ILE A 16 6.94 3.23 10.50
C ILE A 16 6.79 2.06 11.43
N VAL A 17 7.39 0.91 11.13
CA VAL A 17 7.31 -0.26 12.01
C VAL A 17 7.84 0.07 13.41
N ASP A 18 8.87 0.90 13.50
CA ASP A 18 9.45 1.32 14.78
C ASP A 18 8.64 2.44 15.48
N ASN A 19 7.89 3.26 14.73
CA ASN A 19 7.16 4.41 15.25
C ASN A 19 5.74 4.54 14.64
N PRO A 20 4.86 3.53 14.79
CA PRO A 20 3.59 3.51 14.06
C PRO A 20 2.61 4.61 14.50
N GLY A 21 2.78 5.13 15.72
CA GLY A 21 1.99 6.23 16.26
C GLY A 21 2.15 7.57 15.52
N ASP A 22 3.29 7.81 14.85
CA ASP A 22 3.58 9.07 14.16
C ASP A 22 2.58 9.39 13.04
N ILE A 23 2.01 8.34 12.45
CA ILE A 23 0.98 8.43 11.42
C ILE A 23 -0.35 7.79 11.86
N ARG A 24 -0.52 7.54 13.16
CA ARG A 24 -1.73 6.95 13.79
C ARG A 24 -2.06 5.55 13.26
N THR A 25 -1.04 4.73 13.08
CA THR A 25 -1.12 3.31 12.74
C THR A 25 -0.75 2.45 13.95
N GLU A 26 -1.03 1.16 13.88
CA GLU A 26 -0.63 0.18 14.90
C GLU A 26 0.18 -0.95 14.26
N VAL A 27 1.08 -1.58 15.01
CA VAL A 27 1.86 -2.74 14.57
C VAL A 27 1.66 -3.88 15.55
N GLU A 28 1.40 -5.07 15.02
CA GLU A 28 1.36 -6.32 15.76
C GLU A 28 2.33 -7.32 15.13
N GLU A 29 3.25 -7.88 15.92
CA GLU A 29 4.10 -8.98 15.47
C GLU A 29 3.47 -10.31 15.90
N LEU A 30 3.26 -11.20 14.94
CA LEU A 30 2.70 -12.53 15.16
C LEU A 30 3.79 -13.53 15.55
N ASP A 31 3.40 -14.64 16.18
CA ASP A 31 4.31 -15.72 16.59
C ASP A 31 5.14 -16.32 15.43
N CYS A 32 4.67 -16.20 14.18
CA CYS A 32 5.39 -16.66 12.99
C CYS A 32 6.41 -15.64 12.45
N GLY A 33 6.60 -14.50 13.12
CA GLY A 33 7.48 -13.40 12.72
C GLY A 33 6.89 -12.46 11.67
N ALA A 34 5.65 -12.69 11.23
CA ALA A 34 4.95 -11.76 10.35
C ALA A 34 4.50 -10.52 11.14
N ARG A 35 4.59 -9.35 10.52
CA ARG A 35 4.11 -8.08 11.09
C ARG A 35 2.84 -7.64 10.39
N ILE A 36 1.80 -7.36 11.18
CA ILE A 36 0.57 -6.73 10.73
C ILE A 36 0.68 -5.24 11.05
N LEU A 37 0.62 -4.41 10.01
CA LEU A 37 0.48 -2.98 10.16
C LEU A 37 -0.98 -2.61 9.94
N ASP A 38 -1.64 -2.12 10.97
CA ASP A 38 -3.02 -1.67 10.91
C ASP A 38 -3.10 -0.19 10.54
N PHE A 39 -3.66 0.08 9.37
CA PHE A 39 -3.85 1.41 8.81
C PHE A 39 -5.27 1.98 9.01
N GLY A 40 -6.22 1.22 9.58
CA GLY A 40 -7.60 1.69 9.68
C GLY A 40 -8.68 0.72 10.20
N VAL A 41 -8.33 -0.44 10.74
CA VAL A 41 -9.29 -1.41 11.30
C VAL A 41 -9.58 -1.07 12.77
N LYS A 42 -8.54 -1.12 13.62
CA LYS A 42 -8.54 -0.63 15.01
C LYS A 42 -7.86 0.74 15.08
N ALA A 43 -6.77 0.90 14.33
CA ALA A 43 -6.05 2.16 14.23
C ALA A 43 -6.94 3.26 13.61
N SER A 44 -6.79 4.50 14.06
CA SER A 44 -7.55 5.63 13.51
C SER A 44 -7.11 6.01 12.08
N GLY A 45 -5.84 5.80 11.75
CA GLY A 45 -5.25 6.23 10.48
C GLY A 45 -5.07 7.75 10.37
N SER A 46 -4.47 8.17 9.26
CA SER A 46 -4.25 9.58 8.92
C SER A 46 -4.08 9.77 7.41
N LEU A 47 -4.12 11.02 6.92
CA LEU A 47 -3.80 11.31 5.51
C LEU A 47 -2.38 10.87 5.15
N SER A 48 -1.42 11.05 6.06
CA SER A 48 -0.04 10.57 5.90
C SER A 48 0.02 9.05 5.80
N ALA A 49 -0.78 8.33 6.59
CA ALA A 49 -0.88 6.88 6.52
C ALA A 49 -1.47 6.41 5.17
N GLY A 50 -2.51 7.07 4.68
CA GLY A 50 -3.07 6.79 3.36
C GLY A 50 -2.07 7.06 2.22
N LEU A 51 -1.33 8.18 2.30
CA LEU A 51 -0.26 8.51 1.34
C LEU A 51 0.85 7.45 1.35
N LEU A 52 1.28 7.02 2.53
CA LEU A 52 2.28 5.97 2.65
C LEU A 52 1.77 4.65 2.06
N LEU A 53 0.57 4.21 2.45
CA LEU A 53 -0.01 2.97 1.96
C LEU A 53 -0.16 2.98 0.43
N ALA A 54 -0.58 4.10 -0.16
CA ALA A 54 -0.64 4.26 -1.60
C ALA A 54 0.76 4.15 -2.26
N LYS A 55 1.80 4.75 -1.67
CA LYS A 55 3.19 4.63 -2.15
C LYS A 55 3.71 3.19 -2.04
N VAL A 56 3.38 2.49 -0.96
CA VAL A 56 3.73 1.07 -0.76
C VAL A 56 3.07 0.21 -1.82
N CYS A 57 1.77 0.44 -2.08
CA CYS A 57 1.05 -0.26 -3.14
C CYS A 57 1.68 -0.05 -4.53
N THR A 58 2.34 1.09 -4.78
CA THR A 58 3.07 1.33 -6.05
C THR A 58 4.55 0.97 -5.99
N SER A 59 5.04 0.33 -4.93
CA SER A 59 6.48 0.07 -4.70
C SER A 59 7.35 1.32 -4.75
N GLY A 60 6.79 2.47 -4.37
CA GLY A 60 7.43 3.77 -4.47
C GLY A 60 7.79 4.18 -5.90
N LEU A 61 7.13 3.61 -6.91
CA LEU A 61 7.32 3.98 -8.33
C LEU A 61 6.32 5.05 -8.80
N ALA A 62 5.42 5.49 -7.91
CA ALA A 62 4.55 6.62 -8.15
C ALA A 62 4.72 7.69 -7.06
N ASP A 63 4.75 8.94 -7.48
CA ASP A 63 4.59 10.08 -6.59
C ASP A 63 3.11 10.24 -6.27
N VAL A 64 2.77 10.08 -4.99
CA VAL A 64 1.41 10.23 -4.46
C VAL A 64 1.39 11.43 -3.53
N THR A 65 0.58 12.43 -3.86
CA THR A 65 0.42 13.66 -3.08
C THR A 65 -1.05 14.00 -2.89
N ILE A 66 -1.35 14.76 -1.83
CA ILE A 66 -2.66 15.37 -1.62
C ILE A 66 -2.52 16.87 -1.86
N HIS A 67 -3.37 17.42 -2.70
CA HIS A 67 -3.49 18.87 -2.91
C HIS A 67 -4.96 19.30 -2.74
N THR A 68 -5.18 20.58 -2.48
CA THR A 68 -6.54 21.13 -2.47
C THR A 68 -7.01 21.35 -3.90
N GLY A 69 -8.12 20.72 -4.27
CA GLY A 69 -8.84 20.97 -5.52
C GLY A 69 -10.30 21.28 -5.23
N SER A 70 -11.16 21.10 -6.24
CA SER A 70 -12.60 21.24 -6.09
C SER A 70 -13.37 20.12 -6.78
N ILE A 71 -14.49 19.71 -6.17
CA ILE A 71 -15.51 18.86 -6.79
C ILE A 71 -16.76 19.74 -6.91
N GLY A 72 -17.02 20.22 -8.14
CA GLY A 72 -17.98 21.30 -8.35
C GLY A 72 -17.56 22.57 -7.61
N ASN A 73 -18.44 23.08 -6.74
CA ASN A 73 -18.19 24.30 -5.95
C ASN A 73 -17.63 24.01 -4.54
N VAL A 74 -17.27 22.77 -4.24
CA VAL A 74 -16.79 22.36 -2.91
C VAL A 74 -15.28 22.16 -2.97
N ASN A 75 -14.53 22.85 -2.11
CA ASN A 75 -13.10 22.58 -1.92
C ASN A 75 -12.91 21.19 -1.33
N TRP A 76 -12.05 20.37 -1.94
CA TRP A 76 -11.88 18.98 -1.56
C TRP A 76 -10.41 18.52 -1.67
N PRO A 77 -9.93 17.63 -0.80
CA PRO A 77 -8.63 17.00 -0.97
C PRO A 77 -8.60 16.08 -2.19
N MET A 78 -7.65 16.30 -3.09
CA MET A 78 -7.46 15.51 -4.31
C MET A 78 -6.16 14.72 -4.20
N VAL A 79 -6.22 13.42 -4.49
CA VAL A 79 -5.03 12.58 -4.60
C VAL A 79 -4.48 12.69 -6.02
N GLN A 80 -3.25 13.17 -6.15
CA GLN A 80 -2.52 13.12 -7.42
C GLN A 80 -1.58 11.93 -7.40
N VAL A 81 -1.60 11.15 -8.49
CA VAL A 81 -0.69 10.02 -8.71
C VAL A 81 0.02 10.25 -10.03
N ALA A 82 1.35 10.31 -10.00
CA ALA A 82 2.20 10.43 -11.18
C ALA A 82 3.24 9.32 -11.21
N THR A 83 3.47 8.69 -12.36
CA THR A 83 4.47 7.61 -12.50
C THR A 83 5.01 7.53 -13.93
N ASP A 84 6.33 7.35 -14.05
CA ASP A 84 7.01 7.00 -15.30
C ASP A 84 7.09 5.48 -15.53
N PHE A 85 6.57 4.68 -14.58
CA PHE A 85 6.63 3.22 -14.59
C PHE A 85 5.23 2.57 -14.50
N PRO A 86 4.26 2.96 -15.34
CA PRO A 86 2.84 2.60 -15.15
C PRO A 86 2.59 1.09 -15.06
N VAL A 87 3.27 0.28 -15.88
CA VAL A 87 3.13 -1.19 -15.82
C VAL A 87 3.61 -1.75 -14.48
N ARG A 88 4.78 -1.31 -14.00
CA ARG A 88 5.37 -1.82 -12.76
C ARG A 88 4.64 -1.28 -11.51
N ALA A 89 4.33 0.00 -11.51
CA ALA A 89 3.65 0.67 -10.41
C ALA A 89 2.20 0.21 -10.30
N CYS A 90 1.45 0.24 -11.39
CA CYS A 90 0.01 0.03 -11.36
C CYS A 90 -0.38 -1.45 -11.50
N LEU A 91 0.19 -2.18 -12.47
CA LEU A 91 -0.24 -3.56 -12.73
C LEU A 91 0.50 -4.57 -11.86
N PHE A 92 1.83 -4.52 -11.82
CA PHE A 92 2.63 -5.51 -11.09
C PHE A 92 2.67 -5.28 -9.57
N SER A 93 2.23 -4.11 -9.11
CA SER A 93 2.21 -3.75 -7.70
C SER A 93 0.79 -3.32 -7.27
N GLN A 94 0.33 -2.13 -7.64
CA GLN A 94 -0.87 -1.50 -7.04
C GLN A 94 -2.16 -2.31 -7.23
N TYR A 95 -2.33 -2.96 -8.38
CA TYR A 95 -3.54 -3.67 -8.74
C TYR A 95 -3.92 -4.70 -7.66
N ALA A 96 -5.20 -4.71 -7.30
CA ALA A 96 -5.77 -5.61 -6.31
C ALA A 96 -6.22 -6.92 -6.96
N GLY A 97 -5.29 -7.66 -7.54
CA GLY A 97 -5.60 -8.82 -8.38
C GLY A 97 -5.50 -10.19 -7.70
N TRP A 98 -4.95 -10.26 -6.47
CA TRP A 98 -4.79 -11.52 -5.77
C TRP A 98 -5.89 -11.71 -4.73
N GLU A 99 -6.78 -12.67 -4.93
CA GLU A 99 -7.72 -13.11 -3.89
C GLU A 99 -6.99 -13.88 -2.77
N VAL A 100 -6.93 -13.28 -1.58
CA VAL A 100 -6.42 -13.92 -0.37
C VAL A 100 -7.60 -14.51 0.39
N LYS A 101 -7.80 -15.82 0.25
CA LYS A 101 -8.96 -16.53 0.79
C LYS A 101 -8.54 -17.71 1.66
N THR A 102 -9.07 -17.76 2.87
CA THR A 102 -9.05 -18.93 3.74
C THR A 102 -10.49 -19.33 4.07
N LYS A 103 -10.69 -20.22 5.04
CA LYS A 103 -12.03 -20.65 5.46
C LYS A 103 -12.86 -19.49 6.02
N ASP A 104 -12.23 -18.64 6.84
CA ASP A 104 -12.90 -17.60 7.63
C ASP A 104 -12.43 -16.17 7.29
N TYR A 105 -11.64 -16.01 6.22
CA TYR A 105 -11.10 -14.73 5.79
C TYR A 105 -11.11 -14.57 4.27
N PHE A 106 -11.43 -13.35 3.82
CA PHE A 106 -11.35 -12.96 2.42
C PHE A 106 -10.88 -11.51 2.32
N ALA A 107 -9.88 -11.26 1.48
CA ALA A 107 -9.45 -9.92 1.10
C ALA A 107 -8.88 -9.90 -0.32
N MET A 108 -8.89 -8.72 -0.93
CA MET A 108 -8.16 -8.46 -2.16
C MET A 108 -6.75 -7.98 -1.83
N GLY A 109 -5.76 -8.80 -2.15
CA GLY A 109 -4.35 -8.49 -2.05
C GLY A 109 -3.92 -7.54 -3.16
N SER A 110 -3.26 -6.45 -2.76
CA SER A 110 -2.54 -5.51 -3.63
C SER A 110 -1.06 -5.51 -3.25
N GLY A 111 -0.25 -4.81 -4.02
CA GLY A 111 1.17 -4.57 -3.71
C GLY A 111 2.12 -5.59 -4.34
N PRO A 112 3.43 -5.40 -4.10
CA PRO A 112 4.49 -6.06 -4.87
C PRO A 112 4.63 -7.55 -4.61
N MET A 113 4.08 -8.07 -3.51
CA MET A 113 4.13 -9.51 -3.25
C MET A 113 3.36 -10.29 -4.32
N ARG A 114 2.39 -9.68 -5.00
CA ARG A 114 1.69 -10.27 -6.15
C ARG A 114 2.64 -10.72 -7.25
N ALA A 115 3.65 -9.91 -7.57
CA ALA A 115 4.65 -10.25 -8.57
C ALA A 115 5.56 -11.43 -8.16
N ASN A 116 5.65 -11.72 -6.87
CA ASN A 116 6.36 -12.90 -6.36
C ASN A 116 5.43 -14.13 -6.27
N ALA A 117 4.17 -13.91 -5.86
CA ALA A 117 3.17 -14.96 -5.74
C ALA A 117 2.71 -15.51 -7.11
N ALA A 118 2.69 -14.67 -8.15
CA ALA A 118 2.37 -15.00 -9.55
C ALA A 118 1.11 -15.87 -9.68
N ARG A 119 0.01 -15.44 -9.06
CA ARG A 119 -1.27 -16.17 -9.00
C ARG A 119 -2.28 -15.76 -10.09
N GLU A 120 -1.88 -14.87 -10.98
CA GLU A 120 -2.74 -14.21 -11.96
C GLU A 120 -2.09 -14.32 -13.34
N ASP A 121 -2.88 -14.41 -14.40
CA ASP A 121 -2.40 -14.49 -15.80
C ASP A 121 -1.55 -13.28 -16.23
N LEU A 122 -1.53 -12.23 -15.43
CA LEU A 122 -0.72 -11.04 -15.61
C LEU A 122 0.80 -11.31 -15.48
N PHE A 123 1.20 -12.37 -14.78
CA PHE A 123 2.59 -12.66 -14.39
C PHE A 123 3.23 -13.84 -15.12
#